data_AF-A0A8K0JTT6-F1
#
_entry.id   AF-A0A8K0JTT6-F1
#
_cell.length_a   1.000
_cell.length_b   1.000
_cell.length_c   1.000
_cell.angle_alpha   90.00
_cell.angle_beta   90.00
_cell.angle_gamma   90.00
#
_symmetry.space_group_name_H-M   'P 1'
#
loop_
_entity.id
_entity.type
_entity.pdbx_description
1 polymer ?
#
loop_
_entity_poly.entity_id
_entity_poly.type
_entity_poly.pdbx_seq_one_letter_code
_entity_poly.pdbx_strand_id
1 'polypeptide(L)'
;MSLNVTDEGKKEENSENDVIKQLTERVDQLYLFRDNYFEKYASEVACNKNKNVEEELKKTLNTFEQHKGKTIPGKALNVKQNHDSRAEEALSKAIKLDPKLVDAWNELGECYWKKDDIIGAKNCFVGALGHQKNKVSLRNLSMVLRQLPTKSLSEKITNIEESLLKAKEAVQLDPNDGISWTILGNAHLSSFFTISYSPKTLKLSLSAYSQAEKDPVARTKPDLYYNKAMALKYEEEYQLALDSFSRAITLDPTWDTAKHKEKELVDYLASVQELIGSKGKLKGKKLQNLIQAIDDKHLGPYQSGSFLSTSNQTVKIECVTFTQLVPGFNPEKVILGKVVCSVVSEDEVPFTFCLVDKMETCLAVTVYNLGKGKGVLIGDSVAIPEPFLTRVSVRHKEKEYHFDSVRVERPSYIVVNGKNVGKDKEATVQHTYFKKE
;
A
#
# COMPACT_ATOMS: atom_id res chain seq x y z
N MET A 1 30.63 -60.33 -10.56
CA MET A 1 30.60 -59.87 -9.16
C MET A 1 29.38 -58.99 -9.01
N SER A 2 28.25 -59.58 -8.63
CA SER A 2 27.05 -58.85 -8.24
C SER A 2 27.32 -58.27 -6.85
N LEU A 3 27.38 -56.95 -6.74
CA LEU A 3 27.52 -56.26 -5.46
C LEU A 3 26.26 -56.55 -4.63
N ASN A 4 26.40 -57.44 -3.64
CA ASN A 4 25.44 -57.58 -2.55
C ASN A 4 25.45 -56.25 -1.79
N VAL A 5 24.49 -55.37 -2.12
CA VAL A 5 24.06 -54.30 -1.21
C VAL A 5 23.51 -55.03 0.02
N THR A 6 24.31 -55.07 1.09
CA THR A 6 24.00 -55.77 2.33
C THR A 6 22.70 -55.20 2.93
N ASP A 7 21.91 -56.06 3.55
CA ASP A 7 20.65 -55.70 4.24
C ASP A 7 20.87 -54.64 5.35
N GLU A 8 22.11 -54.52 5.85
CA GLU A 8 22.57 -53.47 6.76
C GLU A 8 22.67 -52.09 6.09
N GLY A 9 23.22 -52.00 4.87
CA GLY A 9 23.32 -50.73 4.13
C GLY A 9 21.95 -50.15 3.77
N LYS A 10 20.96 -51.02 3.46
CA LYS A 10 19.57 -50.59 3.26
C LYS A 10 18.87 -50.15 4.55
N LYS A 11 19.24 -50.73 5.71
CA LYS A 11 18.70 -50.32 7.03
C LYS A 11 19.28 -48.99 7.50
N GLU A 12 20.57 -48.76 7.27
CA GLU A 12 21.22 -47.48 7.58
C GLU A 12 20.71 -46.34 6.68
N GLU A 13 20.56 -46.58 5.38
CA GLU A 13 20.02 -45.60 4.42
C GLU A 13 18.55 -45.25 4.71
N ASN A 14 17.73 -46.24 5.13
CA ASN A 14 16.35 -45.99 5.57
C ASN A 14 16.29 -45.19 6.89
N SER A 15 17.17 -45.50 7.86
CA SER A 15 17.28 -44.77 9.12
C SER A 15 17.70 -43.31 8.91
N GLU A 16 18.63 -43.06 7.99
CA GLU A 16 19.09 -41.71 7.66
C GLU A 16 18.01 -40.88 6.96
N ASN A 17 17.25 -41.49 6.05
CA ASN A 17 16.11 -40.87 5.38
C ASN A 17 14.98 -40.52 6.37
N ASP A 18 14.71 -41.39 7.35
CA ASP A 18 13.72 -41.13 8.39
C ASP A 18 14.10 -39.94 9.27
N VAL A 19 15.39 -39.81 9.62
CA VAL A 19 15.90 -38.65 10.37
C VAL A 19 15.77 -37.36 9.55
N ILE A 20 16.13 -37.37 8.26
CA ILE A 20 15.98 -36.19 7.39
C ILE A 20 14.51 -35.75 7.27
N LYS A 21 13.60 -36.72 7.18
CA LYS A 21 12.17 -36.46 7.13
C LYS A 21 11.68 -35.80 8.43
N GLN A 22 12.04 -36.36 9.59
CA GLN A 22 11.67 -35.78 10.89
C GLN A 22 12.20 -34.35 11.08
N LEU A 23 13.45 -34.11 10.67
CA LEU A 23 14.07 -32.79 10.74
C LEU A 23 13.40 -31.79 9.81
N THR A 24 13.03 -32.20 8.60
CA THR A 24 12.24 -31.39 7.65
C THR A 24 10.88 -31.02 8.22
N GLU A 25 10.14 -32.01 8.75
CA GLU A 25 8.84 -31.81 9.39
C GLU A 25 8.93 -30.82 10.57
N ARG A 26 10.03 -30.85 11.34
CA ARG A 26 10.25 -29.91 12.45
C ARG A 26 10.41 -28.46 11.95
N VAL A 27 11.07 -28.25 10.80
CA VAL A 27 11.17 -26.91 10.18
C VAL A 27 9.82 -26.45 9.66
N ASP A 28 9.05 -27.34 9.04
CA ASP A 28 7.72 -27.01 8.54
C ASP A 28 6.75 -26.67 9.68
N GLN A 29 6.83 -27.38 10.81
CA GLN A 29 6.07 -27.04 12.02
C GLN A 29 6.43 -25.66 12.58
N LEU A 30 7.70 -25.27 12.52
CA LEU A 30 8.17 -23.94 12.93
C LEU A 30 7.55 -22.84 12.05
N TYR A 31 7.51 -23.04 10.73
CA TYR A 31 6.87 -22.08 9.82
C TYR A 31 5.35 -22.06 9.98
N LEU A 32 4.72 -23.23 10.13
CA LEU A 32 3.29 -23.34 10.44
C LEU A 32 2.94 -22.60 11.73
N PHE A 33 3.76 -22.73 12.78
CA PHE A 33 3.59 -21.98 14.02
C PHE A 33 3.67 -20.46 13.80
N ARG A 34 4.64 -19.99 13.03
CA ARG A 34 4.82 -18.56 12.71
C ARG A 34 3.64 -18.01 11.89
N ASP A 35 3.24 -18.74 10.86
CA ASP A 35 2.27 -18.29 9.87
C ASP A 35 0.84 -18.40 10.39
N ASN A 36 0.54 -19.41 11.21
CA ASN A 36 -0.76 -19.62 11.83
C ASN A 36 -0.79 -19.21 13.31
N TYR A 37 0.13 -18.34 13.73
CA TYR A 37 0.23 -17.90 15.13
C TYR A 37 -1.12 -17.41 15.68
N PHE A 38 -1.86 -16.65 14.86
CA PHE A 38 -3.16 -16.08 15.24
C PHE A 38 -4.34 -17.04 15.15
N GLU A 39 -4.13 -18.30 14.75
CA GLU A 39 -5.13 -19.37 14.91
C GLU A 39 -5.13 -19.93 16.34
N LYS A 40 -3.97 -19.90 17.01
CA LYS A 40 -3.78 -20.47 18.36
C LYS A 40 -3.72 -19.41 19.45
N TYR A 41 -3.25 -18.21 19.12
CA TYR A 41 -3.06 -17.12 20.05
C TYR A 41 -3.95 -15.94 19.69
N ALA A 42 -4.57 -15.35 20.72
CA ALA A 42 -5.41 -14.18 20.54
C ALA A 42 -4.57 -12.94 20.14
N SER A 43 -5.22 -11.94 19.53
CA SER A 43 -4.55 -10.73 19.04
C SER A 43 -3.86 -9.92 20.14
N GLU A 44 -4.31 -10.02 21.38
CA GLU A 44 -3.78 -9.30 22.53
C GLU A 44 -2.33 -9.70 22.86
N VAL A 45 -1.93 -10.93 22.50
CA VAL A 45 -0.56 -11.43 22.69
C VAL A 45 0.28 -11.33 21.41
N ALA A 46 -0.14 -10.53 20.43
CA ALA A 46 0.60 -10.30 19.18
C ALA A 46 2.02 -9.75 19.42
N CYS A 47 2.22 -8.93 20.45
CA CYS A 47 3.54 -8.42 20.82
C CYS A 47 4.55 -9.53 21.18
N ASN A 48 4.07 -10.68 21.66
CA ASN A 48 4.91 -11.82 22.02
C ASN A 48 5.23 -12.73 20.83
N LYS A 49 4.61 -12.52 19.65
CA LYS A 49 4.78 -13.40 18.48
C LYS A 49 6.26 -13.61 18.12
N ASN A 50 7.03 -12.53 18.02
CA ASN A 50 8.44 -12.61 17.64
C ASN A 50 9.26 -13.40 18.67
N LYS A 51 9.00 -13.18 19.96
CA LYS A 51 9.63 -13.93 21.06
C LYS A 51 9.28 -15.42 21.02
N ASN A 52 8.00 -15.75 20.84
CA ASN A 52 7.52 -17.13 20.78
C ASN A 52 8.07 -17.87 19.56
N VAL A 53 8.19 -17.20 18.41
CA VAL A 53 8.85 -17.75 17.21
C VAL A 53 10.33 -18.00 17.46
N GLU A 54 11.00 -17.13 18.21
CA GLU A 54 12.40 -17.34 18.60
C GLU A 54 12.57 -18.53 19.56
N GLU A 55 11.63 -18.73 20.49
CA GLU A 55 11.63 -19.89 21.38
C GLU A 55 11.39 -21.20 20.62
N GLU A 56 10.44 -21.22 19.68
CA GLU A 56 10.23 -22.37 18.80
C GLU A 56 11.42 -22.65 17.88
N LEU A 57 12.09 -21.60 17.39
CA LEU A 57 13.34 -21.75 16.65
C LEU A 57 14.41 -22.42 17.53
N LYS A 58 14.61 -21.97 18.77
CA LYS A 58 15.58 -22.59 19.69
C LYS A 58 15.30 -24.09 19.90
N LYS A 59 14.04 -24.47 20.10
CA LYS A 59 13.63 -25.89 20.22
C LYS A 59 13.95 -26.67 18.95
N THR A 60 13.68 -26.08 17.78
CA THR A 60 14.04 -26.68 16.49
C THR A 60 15.54 -26.88 16.38
N LEU A 61 16.35 -25.85 16.66
CA LEU A 61 17.82 -25.95 16.61
C LEU A 61 18.37 -27.02 17.57
N ASN A 62 17.86 -27.12 18.80
CA ASN A 62 18.25 -28.16 19.75
C ASN A 62 17.95 -29.58 19.22
N THR A 63 16.87 -29.74 18.46
CA THR A 63 16.53 -31.04 17.83
C THR A 63 17.58 -31.42 16.77
N PHE A 64 18.09 -30.44 16.01
CA PHE A 64 19.19 -30.67 15.05
C PHE A 64 20.50 -31.03 15.76
N GLU A 65 20.82 -30.37 16.88
CA GLU A 65 22.04 -30.67 17.66
C GLU A 65 22.06 -32.10 18.23
N GLN A 66 20.89 -32.64 18.57
CA GLN A 66 20.75 -34.04 19.03
C GLN A 66 21.06 -35.06 17.93
N HIS A 67 20.85 -34.71 16.67
CA HIS A 67 21.14 -35.55 15.50
C HIS A 67 22.54 -35.23 14.95
N LYS A 68 23.57 -35.56 15.75
CA LYS A 68 25.00 -35.29 15.47
C LYS A 68 25.37 -35.55 14.00
N GLY A 69 25.98 -34.56 13.35
CA GLY A 69 26.43 -34.65 11.94
C GLY A 69 25.46 -34.09 10.90
N LYS A 70 24.24 -33.68 11.30
CA LYS A 70 23.29 -33.01 10.40
C LYS A 70 23.42 -31.49 10.50
N THR A 71 23.55 -30.83 9.35
CA THR A 71 23.69 -29.37 9.26
C THR A 71 22.35 -28.68 9.56
N ILE A 72 22.38 -27.61 10.37
CA ILE A 72 21.21 -26.78 10.61
C ILE A 72 20.70 -26.22 9.27
N PRO A 73 19.42 -26.41 8.93
CA PRO A 73 18.89 -25.93 7.67
C PRO A 73 18.80 -24.41 7.73
N GLY A 74 19.38 -23.75 6.73
CA GLY A 74 19.34 -22.29 6.67
C GLY A 74 17.91 -21.74 6.60
N LYS A 75 16.94 -22.52 6.10
CA LYS A 75 15.50 -22.22 6.20
C LYS A 75 15.05 -21.99 7.65
N ALA A 76 15.43 -22.85 8.60
CA ALA A 76 15.06 -22.65 10.01
C ALA A 76 15.64 -21.34 10.56
N LEU A 77 16.91 -21.06 10.27
CA LEU A 77 17.58 -19.82 10.69
C LEU A 77 16.95 -18.58 10.05
N ASN A 78 16.35 -18.72 8.86
CA ASN A 78 15.67 -17.65 8.14
C ASN A 78 14.22 -17.40 8.62
N VAL A 79 13.71 -18.07 9.67
CA VAL A 79 12.31 -17.89 10.11
C VAL A 79 12.00 -16.46 10.62
N LYS A 80 13.01 -15.78 11.18
CA LYS A 80 12.89 -14.44 11.80
C LYS A 80 12.82 -13.33 10.74
N GLN A 81 12.33 -12.15 11.15
CA GLN A 81 12.27 -10.97 10.27
C GLN A 81 13.67 -10.41 9.95
N ASN A 82 14.59 -10.44 10.92
CA ASN A 82 15.95 -9.91 10.76
C ASN A 82 16.86 -10.91 10.05
N HIS A 83 17.83 -10.37 9.30
CA HIS A 83 18.87 -11.15 8.64
C HIS A 83 19.70 -11.99 9.64
N ASP A 84 20.03 -13.23 9.26
CA ASP A 84 20.93 -14.13 9.99
C ASP A 84 22.00 -14.64 9.01
N SER A 85 23.26 -14.24 9.20
CA SER A 85 24.36 -14.59 8.29
C SER A 85 24.62 -16.09 8.22
N ARG A 86 24.26 -16.85 9.25
CA ARG A 86 24.37 -18.31 9.26
C ARG A 86 23.36 -18.95 8.31
N ALA A 87 22.18 -18.33 8.13
CA ALA A 87 21.20 -18.77 7.14
C ALA A 87 21.75 -18.56 5.73
N GLU A 88 22.34 -17.39 5.45
CA GLU A 88 22.97 -17.06 4.16
C GLU A 88 24.05 -18.08 3.80
N GLU A 89 24.96 -18.38 4.74
CA GLU A 89 26.05 -19.34 4.52
C GLU A 89 25.51 -20.76 4.25
N ALA A 90 24.57 -21.23 5.07
CA ALA A 90 24.00 -22.56 4.94
C ALA A 90 23.22 -22.73 3.62
N LEU A 91 22.41 -21.75 3.24
CA LEU A 91 21.63 -21.77 2.00
C LEU A 91 22.52 -21.64 0.77
N SER A 92 23.57 -20.81 0.84
CA SER A 92 24.58 -20.69 -0.23
C SER A 92 25.33 -22.00 -0.46
N LYS A 93 25.62 -22.77 0.60
CA LYS A 93 26.18 -24.12 0.47
C LYS A 93 25.15 -25.09 -0.12
N ALA A 94 23.90 -25.03 0.32
CA ALA A 94 22.83 -25.91 -0.17
C ALA A 94 22.65 -25.80 -1.70
N ILE A 95 22.55 -24.58 -2.25
CA ILE A 95 22.39 -24.39 -3.71
C ILE A 95 23.63 -24.78 -4.53
N LYS A 96 24.82 -24.81 -3.92
CA LYS A 96 26.04 -25.29 -4.58
C LYS A 96 26.08 -26.81 -4.66
N LEU A 97 25.56 -27.49 -3.63
CA LEU A 97 25.47 -28.95 -3.58
C LEU A 97 24.35 -29.48 -4.46
N ASP A 98 23.18 -28.83 -4.41
CA ASP A 98 22.05 -29.12 -5.28
C ASP A 98 21.46 -27.83 -5.86
N PRO A 99 21.87 -27.44 -7.07
CA PRO A 99 21.32 -26.27 -7.76
C PRO A 99 19.82 -26.37 -8.04
N LYS A 100 19.24 -27.58 -8.10
CA LYS A 100 17.81 -27.76 -8.40
C LYS A 100 16.92 -27.55 -7.18
N LEU A 101 17.48 -27.31 -6.00
CA LEU A 101 16.73 -27.10 -4.77
C LEU A 101 16.10 -25.69 -4.73
N VAL A 102 14.94 -25.58 -5.39
CA VAL A 102 14.16 -24.33 -5.56
C VAL A 102 13.86 -23.63 -4.24
N ASP A 103 13.53 -24.39 -3.20
CA ASP A 103 13.24 -23.83 -1.87
C ASP A 103 14.48 -23.18 -1.25
N ALA A 104 15.68 -23.74 -1.44
CA ALA A 104 16.91 -23.14 -0.94
C ALA A 104 17.23 -21.82 -1.66
N TRP A 105 16.96 -21.74 -2.97
CA TRP A 105 17.06 -20.47 -3.71
C TRP A 105 16.09 -19.42 -3.20
N ASN A 106 14.83 -19.81 -2.93
CA ASN A 106 13.82 -18.89 -2.41
C ASN A 106 14.20 -18.36 -1.03
N GLU A 107 14.60 -19.25 -0.11
CA GLU A 107 15.04 -18.86 1.23
C GLU A 107 16.31 -18.00 1.19
N LEU A 108 17.25 -18.29 0.28
CA LEU A 108 18.45 -17.46 0.11
C LEU A 108 18.09 -16.07 -0.41
N GLY A 109 17.16 -16.00 -1.37
CA GLY A 109 16.64 -14.72 -1.88
C GLY A 109 15.96 -13.91 -0.78
N GLU A 110 15.18 -14.54 0.10
CA GLU A 110 14.60 -13.88 1.27
C GLU A 110 15.67 -13.41 2.27
N CYS A 111 16.75 -14.19 2.42
CA CYS A 111 17.87 -13.81 3.27
C CYS A 111 18.58 -12.54 2.75
N TYR A 112 18.81 -12.45 1.43
CA TYR A 112 19.34 -11.25 0.79
C TYR A 112 18.36 -10.07 0.87
N TRP A 113 17.06 -10.32 0.73
CA TRP A 113 16.03 -9.31 0.92
C TRP A 113 16.07 -8.68 2.32
N LYS A 114 16.22 -9.50 3.37
CA LYS A 114 16.38 -9.04 4.76
C LYS A 114 17.69 -8.29 5.01
N LYS A 115 18.72 -8.55 4.19
CA LYS A 115 20.01 -7.85 4.19
C LYS A 115 19.98 -6.55 3.36
N ASP A 116 18.84 -6.22 2.76
CA ASP A 116 18.67 -5.11 1.82
C ASP A 116 19.49 -5.26 0.52
N ASP A 117 19.96 -6.47 0.21
CA ASP A 117 20.60 -6.78 -1.07
C ASP A 117 19.54 -7.17 -2.11
N ILE A 118 18.90 -6.16 -2.69
CA ILE A 118 17.80 -6.33 -3.66
C ILE A 118 18.28 -7.05 -4.92
N ILE A 119 19.53 -6.81 -5.35
CA ILE A 119 20.10 -7.45 -6.55
C ILE A 119 20.38 -8.93 -6.27
N GLY A 120 21.02 -9.24 -5.13
CA GLY A 120 21.24 -10.62 -4.68
C GLY A 120 19.93 -11.40 -4.55
N ALA A 121 18.89 -10.79 -3.98
CA ALA A 121 17.56 -11.37 -3.86
C ALA A 121 16.96 -11.67 -5.25
N LYS A 122 16.98 -10.70 -6.18
CA LYS A 122 16.51 -10.89 -7.56
C LYS A 122 17.21 -12.06 -8.23
N ASN A 123 18.54 -12.11 -8.16
CA ASN A 123 19.32 -13.17 -8.79
C ASN A 123 18.93 -14.56 -8.27
N CYS A 124 18.65 -14.68 -6.97
CA CYS A 124 18.20 -15.93 -6.38
C CYS A 124 16.81 -16.36 -6.89
N PHE A 125 15.84 -15.45 -6.93
CA PHE A 125 14.50 -15.77 -7.42
C PHE A 125 14.47 -16.08 -8.93
N VAL A 126 15.29 -15.39 -9.73
CA VAL A 126 15.48 -15.72 -11.15
C VAL A 126 16.15 -17.09 -11.31
N GLY A 127 17.18 -17.40 -10.49
CA GLY A 127 17.82 -18.71 -10.47
C GLY A 127 16.84 -19.84 -10.14
N ALA A 128 16.01 -19.66 -9.11
CA ALA A 128 14.96 -20.61 -8.75
C ALA A 128 14.00 -20.89 -9.92
N LEU A 129 13.55 -19.84 -10.61
CA LEU A 129 12.66 -19.95 -11.78
C LEU A 129 13.33 -20.60 -12.99
N GLY A 130 14.66 -20.48 -13.12
CA GLY A 130 15.45 -21.18 -14.13
C GLY A 130 15.46 -22.70 -13.95
N HIS A 131 15.28 -23.18 -12.71
CA HIS A 131 15.17 -24.60 -12.40
C HIS A 131 13.74 -25.11 -12.42
N GLN A 132 12.81 -24.39 -11.78
CA GLN A 132 11.39 -24.76 -11.75
C GLN A 132 10.50 -23.53 -11.59
N LYS A 133 9.50 -23.41 -12.46
CA LYS A 133 8.44 -22.42 -12.28
C LYS A 133 7.63 -22.75 -11.02
N ASN A 134 7.59 -21.82 -10.06
CA ASN A 134 6.89 -21.99 -8.80
C ASN A 134 6.33 -20.64 -8.30
N LYS A 135 5.30 -20.72 -7.47
CA LYS A 135 4.54 -19.54 -7.00
C LYS A 135 5.35 -18.64 -6.06
N VAL A 136 6.20 -19.20 -5.21
CA VAL A 136 7.00 -18.45 -4.21
C VAL A 136 8.02 -17.56 -4.90
N SER A 137 8.80 -18.10 -5.84
CA SER A 137 9.79 -17.31 -6.59
C SER A 137 9.11 -16.21 -7.41
N LEU A 138 7.94 -16.47 -8.02
CA LEU A 138 7.21 -15.45 -8.78
C LEU A 138 6.73 -14.29 -7.90
N ARG A 139 6.20 -14.59 -6.70
CA ARG A 139 5.79 -13.57 -5.72
C ARG A 139 6.98 -12.73 -5.28
N ASN A 140 8.04 -13.40 -4.86
CA ASN A 140 9.21 -12.73 -4.32
C ASN A 140 9.94 -11.94 -5.42
N LEU A 141 10.00 -12.45 -6.65
CA LEU A 141 10.50 -11.71 -7.81
C LEU A 141 9.64 -10.46 -8.09
N SER A 142 8.32 -10.58 -8.04
CA SER A 142 7.43 -9.42 -8.16
C SER A 142 7.73 -8.36 -7.09
N MET A 143 7.92 -8.77 -5.83
CA MET A 143 8.27 -7.86 -4.74
C MET A 143 9.58 -7.11 -4.99
N VAL A 144 10.67 -7.82 -5.33
CA VAL A 144 11.99 -7.19 -5.52
C VAL A 144 12.01 -6.28 -6.74
N LEU A 145 11.31 -6.63 -7.83
CA LEU A 145 11.27 -5.82 -9.04
C LEU A 145 10.77 -4.40 -8.77
N ARG A 146 9.76 -4.24 -7.90
CA ARG A 146 9.22 -2.92 -7.53
C ARG A 146 10.16 -2.06 -6.69
N GLN A 147 11.19 -2.68 -6.15
CA GLN A 147 12.11 -2.10 -5.17
C GLN A 147 13.55 -2.03 -5.72
N LEU A 148 13.76 -2.44 -6.98
CA LEU A 148 15.04 -2.31 -7.63
C LEU A 148 15.47 -0.84 -7.70
N PRO A 149 16.75 -0.54 -7.42
CA PRO A 149 17.29 0.77 -7.70
C PRO A 149 17.27 1.02 -9.21
N THR A 150 16.70 2.15 -9.63
CA THR A 150 16.56 2.52 -11.04
C THR A 150 17.22 3.86 -11.33
N LYS A 151 17.83 4.01 -12.50
CA LYS A 151 18.47 5.25 -12.94
C LYS A 151 17.50 6.19 -13.66
N SER A 152 16.37 5.66 -14.13
CA SER A 152 15.36 6.43 -14.85
C SER A 152 13.93 5.98 -14.53
N LEU A 153 12.96 6.87 -14.77
CA LEU A 153 11.53 6.53 -14.66
C LEU A 153 11.14 5.41 -15.64
N SER A 154 11.75 5.37 -16.83
CA SER A 154 11.49 4.30 -17.82
C SER A 154 11.86 2.93 -17.28
N GLU A 155 13.04 2.79 -16.67
CA GLU A 155 13.46 1.55 -16.01
C GLU A 155 12.49 1.16 -14.88
N LYS A 156 12.05 2.16 -14.10
CA LYS A 156 11.08 1.94 -13.01
C LYS A 156 9.73 1.44 -13.55
N ILE A 157 9.24 2.01 -14.64
CA ILE A 157 8.01 1.57 -15.30
C ILE A 157 8.16 0.12 -15.78
N THR A 158 9.24 -0.21 -16.50
CA THR A 158 9.50 -1.58 -16.96
C THR A 158 9.54 -2.58 -15.81
N ASN A 159 10.23 -2.24 -14.71
CA ASN A 159 10.29 -3.11 -13.53
C ASN A 159 8.91 -3.33 -12.90
N ILE A 160 8.04 -2.32 -12.88
CA ILE A 160 6.68 -2.44 -12.33
C ILE A 160 5.78 -3.27 -13.25
N GLU A 161 5.90 -3.11 -14.57
CA GLU A 161 5.20 -3.95 -15.55
C GLU A 161 5.61 -5.42 -15.43
N GLU A 162 6.92 -5.69 -15.28
CA GLU A 162 7.42 -7.03 -15.04
C GLU A 162 6.92 -7.58 -13.69
N SER A 163 6.92 -6.76 -12.63
CA SER A 163 6.36 -7.12 -11.33
C SER A 163 4.90 -7.54 -11.43
N LEU A 164 4.09 -6.79 -12.19
CA LEU A 164 2.68 -7.11 -12.43
C LEU A 164 2.53 -8.44 -13.15
N LEU A 165 3.37 -8.71 -14.15
CA LEU A 165 3.37 -9.98 -14.85
C LEU A 165 3.67 -11.14 -13.88
N LYS A 166 4.74 -11.04 -13.07
CA LYS A 166 5.11 -12.10 -12.12
C LYS A 166 4.07 -12.32 -11.02
N ALA A 167 3.44 -11.26 -10.52
CA ALA A 167 2.34 -11.41 -9.57
C ALA A 167 1.13 -12.13 -10.18
N LYS A 168 0.76 -11.81 -11.42
CA LYS A 168 -0.33 -12.50 -12.14
C LYS A 168 0.00 -13.96 -12.39
N GLU A 169 1.23 -14.26 -12.82
CA GLU A 169 1.69 -15.64 -12.99
C GLU A 169 1.62 -16.42 -11.67
N ALA A 170 1.97 -15.80 -10.53
CA ALA A 170 1.88 -16.45 -9.22
C ALA A 170 0.42 -16.82 -8.84
N VAL A 171 -0.53 -15.90 -9.06
CA VAL A 171 -1.96 -16.13 -8.84
C VAL A 171 -2.49 -17.20 -9.81
N GLN A 172 -2.03 -17.24 -11.06
CA GLN A 172 -2.43 -18.27 -12.03
C GLN A 172 -2.00 -19.67 -11.61
N LEU A 173 -0.83 -19.81 -10.97
CA LEU A 173 -0.38 -21.10 -10.46
C LEU A 173 -1.21 -21.60 -9.26
N ASP A 174 -1.71 -20.68 -8.44
CA ASP A 174 -2.57 -21.00 -7.29
C ASP A 174 -3.55 -19.85 -6.98
N PRO A 175 -4.78 -19.91 -7.52
CA PRO A 175 -5.78 -18.87 -7.30
C PRO A 175 -6.31 -18.78 -5.86
N ASN A 176 -6.04 -19.78 -5.01
CA ASN A 176 -6.48 -19.81 -3.62
C ASN A 176 -5.44 -19.24 -2.66
N ASP A 177 -4.23 -18.98 -3.13
CA ASP A 177 -3.16 -18.45 -2.30
C ASP A 177 -3.30 -16.93 -2.10
N GLY A 178 -3.65 -16.54 -0.89
CA GLY A 178 -3.88 -15.14 -0.55
C GLY A 178 -2.62 -14.30 -0.60
N ILE A 179 -1.44 -14.87 -0.33
CA ILE A 179 -0.17 -14.15 -0.44
C ILE A 179 0.07 -13.67 -1.88
N SER A 180 -0.23 -14.49 -2.89
CA SER A 180 -0.16 -14.13 -4.31
C SER A 180 -1.08 -12.96 -4.63
N TRP A 181 -2.29 -13.00 -4.09
CA TRP A 181 -3.26 -11.92 -4.22
C TRP A 181 -2.80 -10.64 -3.54
N THR A 182 -2.18 -10.72 -2.35
CA THR A 182 -1.54 -9.57 -1.69
C THR A 182 -0.44 -8.98 -2.57
N ILE A 183 0.43 -9.82 -3.14
CA ILE A 183 1.50 -9.35 -4.02
C ILE A 183 0.95 -8.73 -5.32
N LEU A 184 -0.12 -9.28 -5.88
CA LEU A 184 -0.81 -8.70 -7.03
C LEU A 184 -1.46 -7.34 -6.69
N GLY A 185 -2.08 -7.24 -5.51
CA GLY A 185 -2.61 -5.98 -4.98
C GLY A 185 -1.53 -4.93 -4.85
N ASN A 186 -0.38 -5.29 -4.28
CA ASN A 186 0.80 -4.43 -4.15
C ASN A 186 1.35 -4.02 -5.53
N ALA A 187 1.38 -4.93 -6.51
CA ALA A 187 1.85 -4.62 -7.86
C ALA A 187 0.90 -3.67 -8.60
N HIS A 188 -0.42 -3.83 -8.45
CA HIS A 188 -1.40 -2.88 -8.97
C HIS A 188 -1.29 -1.51 -8.29
N LEU A 189 -1.17 -1.49 -6.96
CA LEU A 189 -0.92 -0.25 -6.22
C LEU A 189 0.36 0.41 -6.74
N SER A 190 1.39 -0.40 -7.02
CA SER A 190 2.64 0.12 -7.53
C SER A 190 2.56 0.73 -8.94
N SER A 191 1.79 0.07 -9.80
CA SER A 191 1.46 0.57 -11.13
C SER A 191 0.64 1.86 -11.08
N PHE A 192 -0.27 1.98 -10.10
CA PHE A 192 -1.11 3.16 -9.93
C PHE A 192 -0.28 4.43 -9.68
N PHE A 193 0.62 4.45 -8.68
CA PHE A 193 1.39 5.69 -8.42
C PHE A 193 2.65 5.88 -9.29
N THR A 194 2.97 4.96 -10.20
CA THR A 194 4.19 5.09 -11.05
C THR A 194 3.92 5.13 -12.55
N ILE A 195 2.94 4.38 -13.05
CA ILE A 195 2.66 4.31 -14.48
C ILE A 195 1.50 5.23 -14.83
N SER A 196 0.35 5.02 -14.19
CA SER A 196 -0.84 5.81 -14.46
C SER A 196 -1.77 5.84 -13.25
N TYR A 197 -2.23 7.04 -12.89
CA TYR A 197 -3.30 7.27 -11.92
C TYR A 197 -4.67 6.84 -12.49
N SER A 198 -4.77 5.59 -12.93
CA SER A 198 -5.99 5.00 -13.49
C SER A 198 -6.86 4.48 -12.34
N PRO A 199 -8.09 5.00 -12.16
CA PRO A 199 -9.02 4.49 -11.14
C PRO A 199 -9.29 2.99 -11.31
N LYS A 200 -9.20 2.46 -12.54
CA LYS A 200 -9.33 1.02 -12.80
C LYS A 200 -8.22 0.22 -12.12
N THR A 201 -6.98 0.71 -12.16
CA THR A 201 -5.83 0.02 -11.54
C THR A 201 -5.94 0.00 -10.03
N LEU A 202 -6.41 1.09 -9.41
CA LEU A 202 -6.60 1.14 -7.96
C LEU A 202 -7.75 0.21 -7.50
N LYS A 203 -8.85 0.14 -8.25
CA LYS A 203 -9.91 -0.85 -8.03
C LYS A 203 -9.42 -2.29 -8.14
N LEU A 204 -8.53 -2.59 -9.10
CA LEU A 204 -7.89 -3.90 -9.20
C LEU A 204 -7.03 -4.22 -7.98
N SER A 205 -6.30 -3.23 -7.44
CA SER A 205 -5.52 -3.39 -6.21
C SER A 205 -6.41 -3.75 -5.01
N LEU A 206 -7.48 -2.97 -4.77
CA LEU A 206 -8.42 -3.20 -3.67
C LEU A 206 -9.17 -4.53 -3.80
N SER A 207 -9.52 -4.93 -5.03
CA SER A 207 -10.13 -6.24 -5.32
C SER A 207 -9.16 -7.40 -5.00
N ALA A 208 -7.89 -7.27 -5.37
CA ALA A 208 -6.87 -8.27 -5.06
C ALA A 208 -6.66 -8.41 -3.54
N TYR A 209 -6.62 -7.31 -2.77
CA TYR A 209 -6.57 -7.39 -1.31
C TYR A 209 -7.82 -8.07 -0.72
N SER A 210 -9.01 -7.75 -1.23
CA SER A 210 -10.26 -8.38 -0.78
C SER A 210 -10.28 -9.89 -1.06
N GLN A 211 -9.65 -10.33 -2.15
CA GLN A 211 -9.47 -11.74 -2.44
C GLN A 211 -8.42 -12.40 -1.53
N ALA A 212 -7.33 -11.70 -1.21
CA ALA A 212 -6.31 -12.17 -0.28
C ALA A 212 -6.87 -12.42 1.13
N GLU A 213 -7.77 -11.58 1.61
CA GLU A 213 -8.39 -11.70 2.94
C GLU A 213 -9.21 -12.98 3.14
N LYS A 214 -9.57 -13.69 2.07
CA LYS A 214 -10.28 -14.98 2.13
C LYS A 214 -9.36 -16.13 2.56
N ASP A 215 -8.06 -15.99 2.39
CA ASP A 215 -7.06 -16.97 2.81
C ASP A 215 -6.71 -16.80 4.31
N PRO A 216 -6.86 -17.85 5.14
CA PRO A 216 -6.52 -17.83 6.56
C PRO A 216 -5.09 -17.37 6.87
N VAL A 217 -4.12 -17.69 6.00
CA VAL A 217 -2.73 -17.28 6.20
C VAL A 217 -2.56 -15.80 5.89
N ALA A 218 -3.02 -15.36 4.70
CA ALA A 218 -2.87 -13.97 4.27
C ALA A 218 -3.61 -12.96 5.14
N ARG A 219 -4.81 -13.29 5.66
CA ARG A 219 -5.59 -12.39 6.56
C ARG A 219 -4.96 -12.15 7.94
N THR A 220 -3.82 -12.78 8.21
CA THR A 220 -3.02 -12.57 9.42
C THR A 220 -1.72 -11.82 9.15
N LYS A 221 -1.50 -11.41 7.89
CA LYS A 221 -0.33 -10.64 7.49
C LYS A 221 -0.60 -9.14 7.66
N PRO A 222 0.17 -8.42 8.50
CA PRO A 222 -0.09 -7.00 8.79
C PRO A 222 0.12 -6.11 7.55
N ASP A 223 1.06 -6.47 6.68
CA ASP A 223 1.40 -5.72 5.46
C ASP A 223 0.25 -5.65 4.44
N LEU A 224 -0.59 -6.69 4.36
CA LEU A 224 -1.82 -6.69 3.58
C LEU A 224 -2.72 -5.51 3.97
N TYR A 225 -3.00 -5.37 5.27
CA TYR A 225 -3.89 -4.34 5.77
C TYR A 225 -3.27 -2.95 5.72
N TYR A 226 -1.96 -2.83 5.96
CA TYR A 226 -1.27 -1.56 5.82
C TYR A 226 -1.33 -1.05 4.37
N ASN A 227 -1.03 -1.89 3.38
CA ASN A 227 -1.07 -1.49 1.97
C ASN A 227 -2.50 -1.23 1.48
N LYS A 228 -3.48 -2.00 1.95
CA LYS A 228 -4.89 -1.74 1.72
C LYS A 228 -5.32 -0.39 2.31
N ALA A 229 -4.88 -0.07 3.53
CA ALA A 229 -5.18 1.20 4.18
C ALA A 229 -4.63 2.40 3.39
N MET A 230 -3.41 2.29 2.86
CA MET A 230 -2.83 3.32 1.99
C MET A 230 -3.65 3.55 0.71
N ALA A 231 -4.12 2.46 0.07
CA ALA A 231 -4.98 2.54 -1.10
C ALA A 231 -6.34 3.20 -0.78
N LEU A 232 -6.97 2.80 0.34
CA LEU A 232 -8.24 3.36 0.80
C LEU A 232 -8.13 4.82 1.21
N LYS A 233 -7.03 5.22 1.87
CA LYS A 233 -6.74 6.62 2.23
C LYS A 233 -6.69 7.48 0.97
N TYR A 234 -6.06 7.00 -0.10
CA TYR A 234 -6.00 7.72 -1.37
C TYR A 234 -7.38 7.89 -2.03
N GLU A 235 -8.26 6.88 -1.94
CA GLU A 235 -9.65 6.95 -2.41
C GLU A 235 -10.57 7.74 -1.48
N GLU A 236 -10.06 8.29 -0.37
CA GLU A 236 -10.82 9.01 0.67
C GLU A 236 -11.85 8.15 1.40
N GLU A 237 -11.70 6.82 1.34
CA GLU A 237 -12.44 5.84 2.12
C GLU A 237 -11.86 5.75 3.54
N TYR A 238 -11.89 6.89 4.25
CA TYR A 238 -11.13 7.10 5.48
C TYR A 238 -11.51 6.15 6.62
N GLN A 239 -12.78 5.78 6.75
CA GLN A 239 -13.22 4.80 7.75
C GLN A 239 -12.53 3.45 7.51
N LEU A 240 -12.63 2.93 6.30
CA LEU A 240 -12.04 1.64 5.92
C LEU A 240 -10.50 1.69 6.00
N ALA A 241 -9.90 2.84 5.71
CA ALA A 241 -8.45 3.05 5.86
C ALA A 241 -8.03 2.94 7.33
N LEU A 242 -8.73 3.62 8.24
CA LEU A 242 -8.46 3.54 9.68
C LEU A 242 -8.68 2.13 10.23
N ASP A 243 -9.76 1.45 9.84
CA ASP A 243 -10.03 0.07 10.23
C ASP A 243 -8.90 -0.87 9.77
N SER A 244 -8.39 -0.65 8.55
CA SER A 244 -7.27 -1.42 7.99
C SER A 244 -5.95 -1.11 8.71
N PHE A 245 -5.65 0.15 9.05
CA PHE A 245 -4.49 0.48 9.89
C PHE A 245 -4.59 -0.14 11.29
N SER A 246 -5.73 -0.02 11.95
CA SER A 246 -5.99 -0.68 13.25
C SER A 246 -5.76 -2.19 13.17
N ARG A 247 -6.20 -2.83 12.08
CA ARG A 247 -5.97 -4.26 11.86
C ARG A 247 -4.50 -4.59 11.68
N ALA A 248 -3.75 -3.80 10.92
CA ALA A 248 -2.30 -3.97 10.77
C ALA A 248 -1.57 -3.85 12.13
N ILE A 249 -1.92 -2.85 12.94
CA ILE A 249 -1.37 -2.62 14.29
C ILE A 249 -1.74 -3.77 15.24
N THR A 250 -2.96 -4.31 15.14
CA THR A 250 -3.38 -5.46 15.95
C THR A 250 -2.57 -6.71 15.63
N LEU A 251 -2.24 -6.93 14.35
CA LEU A 251 -1.46 -8.07 13.89
C LEU A 251 0.05 -7.91 14.14
N ASP A 252 0.55 -6.67 14.20
CA ASP A 252 1.91 -6.34 14.60
C ASP A 252 1.96 -5.07 15.46
N PRO A 253 1.77 -5.19 16.78
CA PRO A 253 1.82 -4.05 17.70
C PRO A 253 3.20 -3.41 17.82
N THR A 254 4.25 -4.02 17.26
CA THR A 254 5.61 -3.47 17.25
C THR A 254 5.88 -2.61 16.02
N TRP A 255 4.93 -2.55 15.08
CA TRP A 255 5.11 -1.81 13.84
C TRP A 255 4.74 -0.32 14.00
N ASP A 256 5.73 0.50 14.35
CA ASP A 256 5.51 1.91 14.65
C ASP A 256 5.08 2.73 13.41
N THR A 257 5.52 2.38 12.20
CA THR A 257 5.07 3.03 10.97
C THR A 257 3.55 2.92 10.79
N ALA A 258 2.95 1.77 11.09
CA ALA A 258 1.51 1.58 10.99
C ALA A 258 0.75 2.44 12.01
N LYS A 259 1.25 2.52 13.25
CA LYS A 259 0.69 3.40 14.29
C LYS A 259 0.80 4.87 13.90
N HIS A 260 1.95 5.27 13.36
CA HIS A 260 2.18 6.63 12.91
C HIS A 260 1.21 7.01 11.80
N LYS A 261 1.03 6.16 10.78
CA LYS A 261 0.09 6.41 9.68
C LYS A 261 -1.38 6.42 10.13
N GLU A 262 -1.78 5.59 11.09
CA GLU A 262 -3.11 5.67 11.71
C GLU A 262 -3.31 7.04 12.39
N LYS A 263 -2.34 7.43 13.23
CA LYS A 263 -2.38 8.71 13.97
C LYS A 263 -2.39 9.91 13.02
N GLU A 264 -1.53 9.90 12.00
CA GLU A 264 -1.46 10.95 10.98
C GLU A 264 -2.82 11.16 10.31
N LEU A 265 -3.52 10.07 9.96
CA LEU A 265 -4.85 10.18 9.36
C LEU A 265 -5.88 10.74 10.35
N VAL A 266 -5.86 10.33 11.62
CA VAL A 266 -6.72 10.85 12.68
C VAL A 266 -6.48 12.36 12.90
N ASP A 267 -5.22 12.79 12.92
CA ASP A 267 -4.84 14.20 13.11
C ASP A 267 -5.21 15.04 11.87
N TYR A 268 -5.06 14.49 10.66
CA TYR A 268 -5.53 15.10 9.42
C TYR A 268 -7.04 15.35 9.44
N LEU A 269 -7.86 14.32 9.75
CA LEU A 269 -9.32 14.44 9.80
C LEU A 269 -9.77 15.46 10.86
N ALA A 270 -9.10 15.50 12.01
CA ALA A 270 -9.36 16.49 13.05
C ALA A 270 -9.07 17.91 12.57
N SER A 271 -7.93 18.11 11.89
CA SER A 271 -7.50 19.38 11.34
C SER A 271 -8.47 19.90 10.26
N VAL A 272 -8.88 19.02 9.33
CA VAL A 272 -9.88 19.37 8.30
C VAL A 272 -11.19 19.83 8.94
N GLN A 273 -11.74 19.03 9.87
CA GLN A 273 -12.99 19.36 10.56
C GLN A 273 -12.89 20.69 11.33
N GLU A 274 -11.80 20.91 12.08
CA GLU A 274 -11.58 22.15 12.82
C GLU A 274 -11.50 23.36 11.89
N LEU A 275 -10.77 23.24 10.77
CA LEU A 275 -10.56 24.33 9.83
C LEU A 275 -11.81 24.66 9.03
N ILE A 276 -12.65 23.68 8.71
CA ILE A 276 -13.98 23.92 8.13
C ILE A 276 -14.87 24.64 9.15
N GLY A 277 -14.99 24.10 10.37
CA GLY A 277 -15.85 24.67 11.42
C GLY A 277 -15.46 26.09 11.84
N SER A 278 -14.16 26.40 11.82
CA SER A 278 -13.63 27.73 12.15
C SER A 278 -13.41 28.63 10.92
N LYS A 279 -13.76 28.17 9.72
CA LYS A 279 -13.55 28.89 8.44
C LYS A 279 -12.11 29.39 8.29
N GLY A 280 -11.15 28.49 8.52
CA GLY A 280 -9.72 28.76 8.47
C GLY A 280 -9.21 29.65 9.61
N LYS A 281 -9.91 29.70 10.74
CA LYS A 281 -9.60 30.57 11.89
C LYS A 281 -9.51 32.06 11.51
N LEU A 282 -10.21 32.47 10.45
CA LEU A 282 -10.23 33.85 9.98
C LEU A 282 -11.10 34.73 10.88
N LYS A 283 -10.65 35.96 11.15
CA LYS A 283 -11.46 36.96 11.84
C LYS A 283 -12.70 37.30 11.00
N GLY A 284 -13.86 37.47 11.63
CA GLY A 284 -15.14 37.73 10.95
C GLY A 284 -15.09 38.82 9.88
N LYS A 285 -14.47 39.98 10.16
CA LYS A 285 -14.31 41.05 9.16
C LYS A 285 -13.51 40.61 7.93
N LYS A 286 -12.43 39.84 8.11
CA LYS A 286 -11.61 39.34 6.99
C LYS A 286 -12.41 38.32 6.16
N LEU A 287 -13.13 37.41 6.83
CA LEU A 287 -13.99 36.44 6.18
C LEU A 287 -15.08 37.12 5.32
N GLN A 288 -15.80 38.09 5.89
CA GLN A 288 -16.85 38.82 5.18
C GLN A 288 -16.30 39.58 3.97
N ASN A 289 -15.10 40.19 4.08
CA ASN A 289 -14.44 40.82 2.95
C ASN A 289 -14.11 39.82 1.83
N LEU A 290 -13.69 38.59 2.16
CA LEU A 290 -13.45 37.55 1.16
C LEU A 290 -14.75 37.14 0.46
N ILE A 291 -15.81 36.89 1.22
CA ILE A 291 -17.12 36.47 0.69
C ILE A 291 -17.69 37.53 -0.25
N GLN A 292 -17.64 38.80 0.13
CA GLN A 292 -18.08 39.93 -0.70
C GLN A 292 -17.25 40.06 -2.00
N ALA A 293 -16.01 39.57 -2.01
CA ALA A 293 -15.16 39.56 -3.20
C ALA A 293 -15.38 38.35 -4.12
N ILE A 294 -16.35 37.47 -3.81
CA ILE A 294 -16.79 36.41 -4.73
C ILE A 294 -17.60 37.06 -5.85
N ASP A 295 -17.09 36.95 -7.06
CA ASP A 295 -17.56 37.64 -8.26
C ASP A 295 -17.53 36.66 -9.42
N ASP A 296 -18.58 36.67 -10.23
CA ASP A 296 -18.80 35.72 -11.31
C ASP A 296 -17.71 35.82 -12.39
N LYS A 297 -16.98 36.95 -12.47
CA LYS A 297 -15.77 37.06 -13.31
C LYS A 297 -14.69 36.03 -12.95
N HIS A 298 -14.70 35.48 -11.74
CA HIS A 298 -13.75 34.45 -11.33
C HIS A 298 -14.13 33.03 -11.78
N LEU A 299 -15.30 32.84 -12.41
CA LEU A 299 -15.69 31.58 -13.05
C LEU A 299 -14.83 31.23 -14.28
N GLY A 300 -14.06 32.19 -14.81
CA GLY A 300 -13.21 31.98 -15.98
C GLY A 300 -14.02 31.47 -17.19
N PRO A 301 -13.70 30.31 -17.77
CA PRO A 301 -14.39 29.78 -18.95
C PRO A 301 -15.89 29.48 -18.70
N TYR A 302 -16.33 29.36 -17.45
CA TYR A 302 -17.71 28.98 -17.12
C TYR A 302 -18.68 30.18 -17.02
N GLN A 303 -18.19 31.41 -17.22
CA GLN A 303 -18.99 32.64 -17.11
C GLN A 303 -20.18 32.69 -18.07
N SER A 304 -20.02 32.15 -19.28
CA SER A 304 -21.05 32.19 -20.33
C SER A 304 -22.20 31.20 -20.09
N GLY A 305 -22.16 30.42 -19.01
CA GLY A 305 -23.12 29.37 -18.72
C GLY A 305 -23.01 28.15 -19.63
N SER A 306 -21.91 28.02 -20.38
CA SER A 306 -21.61 26.85 -21.20
C SER A 306 -20.11 26.56 -21.26
N PHE A 307 -19.72 25.29 -21.38
CA PHE A 307 -18.33 24.90 -21.58
C PHE A 307 -18.22 23.69 -22.50
N LEU A 308 -17.03 23.51 -23.08
CA LEU A 308 -16.71 22.32 -23.85
C LEU A 308 -16.40 21.18 -22.87
N SER A 309 -17.25 20.17 -22.84
CA SER A 309 -17.00 18.96 -22.06
C SER A 309 -15.83 18.16 -22.62
N THR A 310 -15.39 17.17 -21.87
CA THR A 310 -14.38 16.19 -22.31
C THR A 310 -14.80 15.37 -23.53
N SER A 311 -16.08 15.37 -23.91
CA SER A 311 -16.62 14.75 -25.13
C SER A 311 -16.74 15.72 -26.32
N ASN A 312 -16.14 16.92 -26.24
CA ASN A 312 -16.26 18.00 -27.25
C ASN A 312 -17.70 18.47 -27.50
N GLN A 313 -18.59 18.29 -26.52
CA GLN A 313 -19.95 18.80 -26.59
C GLN A 313 -20.05 20.06 -25.73
N THR A 314 -20.76 21.07 -26.24
CA THR A 314 -21.10 22.25 -25.43
C THR A 314 -22.17 21.85 -24.42
N VAL A 315 -21.80 21.86 -23.14
CA VAL A 315 -22.69 21.52 -22.04
C VAL A 315 -23.04 22.81 -21.30
N LYS A 316 -24.32 22.95 -20.92
CA LYS A 316 -24.77 24.07 -20.08
C LYS A 316 -24.18 23.87 -18.68
N ILE A 317 -23.68 24.93 -18.07
CA ILE A 317 -23.14 24.87 -16.71
C ILE A 317 -23.75 25.96 -15.85
N GLU A 318 -24.29 25.56 -14.70
CA GLU A 318 -24.93 26.46 -13.74
C GLU A 318 -24.03 26.66 -12.51
N CYS A 319 -23.82 27.93 -12.13
CA CYS A 319 -23.12 28.25 -10.89
C CYS A 319 -24.07 28.06 -9.70
N VAL A 320 -23.74 27.13 -8.80
CA VAL A 320 -24.56 26.76 -7.65
C VAL A 320 -23.83 27.02 -6.33
N THR A 321 -24.58 27.17 -5.24
CA THR A 321 -24.01 27.23 -3.88
C THR A 321 -23.63 25.83 -3.39
N PHE A 322 -22.75 25.75 -2.39
CA PHE A 322 -22.27 24.45 -1.89
C PHE A 322 -23.40 23.59 -1.33
N THR A 323 -24.40 24.22 -0.71
CA THR A 323 -25.61 23.56 -0.17
C THR A 323 -26.50 22.90 -1.21
N GLN A 324 -26.34 23.22 -2.50
CA GLN A 324 -27.11 22.64 -3.61
C GLN A 324 -26.41 21.43 -4.25
N LEU A 325 -25.23 21.06 -3.75
CA LEU A 325 -24.55 19.84 -4.15
C LEU A 325 -25.17 18.60 -3.51
N VAL A 326 -25.18 17.50 -4.25
CA VAL A 326 -25.54 16.17 -3.75
C VAL A 326 -24.30 15.29 -3.66
N PRO A 327 -24.26 14.29 -2.75
CA PRO A 327 -23.15 13.34 -2.71
C PRO A 327 -22.92 12.65 -4.06
N GLY A 328 -21.66 12.47 -4.44
CA GLY A 328 -21.24 11.94 -5.72
C GLY A 328 -20.99 13.01 -6.78
N PHE A 329 -21.08 12.60 -8.06
CA PHE A 329 -20.81 13.46 -9.21
C PHE A 329 -21.97 14.42 -9.46
N ASN A 330 -21.67 15.72 -9.60
CA ASN A 330 -22.65 16.78 -9.85
C ASN A 330 -22.48 17.32 -11.29
N PRO A 331 -23.04 16.68 -12.32
CA PRO A 331 -22.90 17.13 -13.71
C PRO A 331 -23.53 18.51 -13.92
N GLU A 332 -23.06 19.25 -14.92
CA GLU A 332 -23.63 20.54 -15.34
C GLU A 332 -23.64 21.64 -14.25
N LYS A 333 -22.92 21.43 -13.15
CA LYS A 333 -22.80 22.40 -12.05
C LYS A 333 -21.37 22.91 -11.94
N VAL A 334 -21.19 24.17 -11.58
CA VAL A 334 -19.91 24.74 -11.14
C VAL A 334 -20.10 25.37 -9.77
N ILE A 335 -19.13 25.17 -8.89
CA ILE A 335 -19.07 25.88 -7.62
C ILE A 335 -17.98 26.92 -7.66
N LEU A 336 -18.18 28.06 -6.97
CA LEU A 336 -17.20 29.13 -6.85
C LEU A 336 -17.10 29.56 -5.38
N GLY A 337 -15.88 29.62 -4.87
CA GLY A 337 -15.63 30.08 -3.51
C GLY A 337 -14.29 30.77 -3.33
N LYS A 338 -14.03 31.21 -2.10
CA LYS A 338 -12.74 31.77 -1.66
C LYS A 338 -12.00 30.81 -0.77
N VAL A 339 -10.69 30.69 -0.98
CA VAL A 339 -9.80 29.90 -0.13
C VAL A 339 -9.65 30.59 1.22
N VAL A 340 -9.95 29.87 2.31
CA VAL A 340 -9.85 30.41 3.67
C VAL A 340 -8.63 29.89 4.44
N CYS A 341 -8.17 28.69 4.12
CA CYS A 341 -6.95 28.08 4.67
C CYS A 341 -6.48 26.91 3.81
N SER A 342 -5.23 26.50 3.97
CA SER A 342 -4.71 25.20 3.55
C SER A 342 -4.58 24.28 4.77
N VAL A 343 -4.80 22.98 4.59
CA VAL A 343 -4.63 21.96 5.62
C VAL A 343 -3.24 21.35 5.45
N VAL A 344 -2.46 21.31 6.52
CA VAL A 344 -1.13 20.70 6.52
C VAL A 344 -1.27 19.20 6.78
N SER A 345 -0.60 18.41 5.95
CA SER A 345 -0.48 16.96 6.06
C SER A 345 0.99 16.57 5.89
N GLU A 346 1.42 15.49 6.56
CA GLU A 346 2.77 14.94 6.34
C GLU A 346 2.92 14.34 4.95
N ASP A 347 1.85 13.70 4.44
CA ASP A 347 1.78 13.30 3.03
C ASP A 347 1.62 14.52 2.12
N GLU A 348 2.43 14.59 1.06
CA GLU A 348 2.39 15.68 0.06
C GLU A 348 1.12 15.67 -0.80
N VAL A 349 0.38 14.55 -0.82
CA VAL A 349 -0.81 14.34 -1.64
C VAL A 349 -1.94 13.74 -0.79
N PRO A 350 -3.17 14.28 -0.85
CA PRO A 350 -3.59 15.44 -1.65
C PRO A 350 -3.21 16.79 -1.03
N PHE A 351 -3.08 17.82 -1.88
CA PHE A 351 -3.11 19.20 -1.40
C PHE A 351 -4.53 19.53 -0.96
N THR A 352 -4.72 19.81 0.32
CA THR A 352 -6.04 20.05 0.91
C THR A 352 -6.20 21.50 1.31
N PHE A 353 -7.32 22.13 0.97
CA PHE A 353 -7.67 23.48 1.40
C PHE A 353 -9.17 23.62 1.66
N CYS A 354 -9.58 24.67 2.37
CA CYS A 354 -11.00 24.93 2.62
C CYS A 354 -11.50 26.09 1.74
N LEU A 355 -12.69 25.93 1.17
CA LEU A 355 -13.41 26.96 0.42
C LEU A 355 -14.61 27.46 1.20
N VAL A 356 -14.93 28.74 1.04
CA VAL A 356 -16.19 29.35 1.48
C VAL A 356 -16.96 29.94 0.29
N ASP A 357 -18.28 29.74 0.22
CA ASP A 357 -19.15 30.32 -0.81
C ASP A 357 -19.86 31.61 -0.36
N LYS A 358 -20.74 32.14 -1.22
CA LYS A 358 -21.55 33.35 -0.94
C LYS A 358 -22.55 33.16 0.21
N MET A 359 -22.88 31.90 0.55
CA MET A 359 -23.79 31.54 1.64
C MET A 359 -23.04 31.28 2.96
N GLU A 360 -21.74 31.59 3.01
CA GLU A 360 -20.88 31.33 4.16
C GLU A 360 -20.75 29.83 4.50
N THR A 361 -21.09 28.95 3.55
CA THR A 361 -20.92 27.50 3.68
C THR A 361 -19.47 27.15 3.39
N CYS A 362 -18.87 26.29 4.21
CA CYS A 362 -17.46 25.91 4.08
C CYS A 362 -17.33 24.40 3.88
N LEU A 363 -16.43 24.00 2.96
CA LEU A 363 -16.10 22.60 2.69
C LEU A 363 -14.60 22.45 2.43
N ALA A 364 -14.09 21.23 2.51
CA ALA A 364 -12.74 20.89 2.08
C ALA A 364 -12.69 20.65 0.57
N VAL A 365 -11.53 20.90 -0.03
CA VAL A 365 -11.19 20.50 -1.38
C VAL A 365 -9.86 19.76 -1.34
N THR A 366 -9.84 18.56 -1.90
CA THR A 366 -8.64 17.74 -2.03
C THR A 366 -8.20 17.73 -3.49
N VAL A 367 -6.98 18.19 -3.77
CA VAL A 367 -6.41 18.22 -5.12
C VAL A 367 -5.28 17.21 -5.23
N TYR A 368 -5.47 16.23 -6.09
CA TYR A 368 -4.50 15.19 -6.41
C TYR A 368 -3.63 15.61 -7.60
N ASN A 369 -2.52 14.90 -7.79
CA ASN A 369 -1.60 15.11 -8.92
C ASN A 369 -1.06 16.54 -9.02
N LEU A 370 -0.98 17.27 -7.91
CA LEU A 370 -0.44 18.62 -7.85
C LEU A 370 1.08 18.57 -7.66
N GLY A 371 1.82 19.35 -8.45
CA GLY A 371 3.27 19.43 -8.34
C GLY A 371 3.71 19.99 -6.99
N LYS A 372 4.84 19.49 -6.47
CA LYS A 372 5.41 19.94 -5.20
C LYS A 372 5.59 21.45 -5.15
N GLY A 373 5.14 22.07 -4.06
CA GLY A 373 5.20 23.52 -3.85
C GLY A 373 4.22 24.33 -4.71
N LYS A 374 3.29 23.68 -5.42
CA LYS A 374 2.15 24.35 -6.07
C LYS A 374 0.92 24.25 -5.16
N GLY A 375 -0.06 25.11 -5.40
CA GLY A 375 -1.28 25.19 -4.59
C GLY A 375 -2.02 26.50 -4.84
N VAL A 376 -3.06 26.71 -4.04
CA VAL A 376 -3.80 27.97 -3.96
C VAL A 376 -3.46 28.70 -2.67
N LEU A 377 -3.64 30.02 -2.66
CA LEU A 377 -3.37 30.88 -1.52
C LEU A 377 -4.69 31.34 -0.86
N ILE A 378 -4.62 31.69 0.42
CA ILE A 378 -5.74 32.30 1.13
C ILE A 378 -6.20 33.55 0.40
N GLY A 379 -7.48 33.62 0.07
CA GLY A 379 -8.10 34.72 -0.66
C GLY A 379 -8.20 34.52 -2.17
N ASP A 380 -7.59 33.46 -2.72
CA ASP A 380 -7.83 33.06 -4.11
C ASP A 380 -9.29 32.67 -4.32
N SER A 381 -9.86 33.07 -5.46
CA SER A 381 -11.14 32.54 -5.94
C SER A 381 -10.89 31.23 -6.67
N VAL A 382 -11.60 30.17 -6.32
CA VAL A 382 -11.50 28.86 -7.00
C VAL A 382 -12.86 28.46 -7.54
N ALA A 383 -12.95 28.19 -8.83
CA ALA A 383 -14.10 27.55 -9.44
C ALA A 383 -13.80 26.08 -9.76
N ILE A 384 -14.74 25.20 -9.42
CA ILE A 384 -14.64 23.76 -9.63
C ILE A 384 -15.86 23.30 -10.44
N PRO A 385 -15.70 22.92 -11.71
CA PRO A 385 -16.76 22.37 -12.53
C PRO A 385 -17.03 20.91 -12.13
N GLU A 386 -18.27 20.49 -12.33
CA GLU A 386 -18.77 19.14 -12.11
C GLU A 386 -18.25 18.46 -10.83
N PRO A 387 -18.39 19.12 -9.65
CA PRO A 387 -17.72 18.68 -8.44
C PRO A 387 -18.19 17.31 -7.98
N PHE A 388 -17.25 16.48 -7.56
CA PHE A 388 -17.54 15.23 -6.86
C PHE A 388 -17.57 15.49 -5.36
N LEU A 389 -18.76 15.51 -4.77
CA LEU A 389 -18.96 15.78 -3.33
C LEU A 389 -18.94 14.47 -2.55
N THR A 390 -18.10 14.39 -1.51
CA THR A 390 -18.11 13.32 -0.52
C THR A 390 -18.55 13.90 0.83
N ARG A 391 -19.56 13.28 1.45
CA ARG A 391 -19.92 13.55 2.84
C ARG A 391 -19.12 12.61 3.73
N VAL A 392 -18.05 13.11 4.31
CA VAL A 392 -17.18 12.33 5.18
C VAL A 392 -17.89 12.16 6.53
N SER A 393 -18.09 10.90 6.94
CA SER A 393 -18.56 10.53 8.27
C SER A 393 -17.71 9.36 8.73
N VAL A 394 -16.86 9.61 9.72
CA VAL A 394 -15.88 8.66 10.23
C VAL A 394 -15.98 8.62 11.75
N ARG A 395 -16.07 7.41 12.31
CA ARG A 395 -15.95 7.17 13.74
C ARG A 395 -14.72 6.29 13.96
N HIS A 396 -13.78 6.80 14.74
CA HIS A 396 -12.59 6.04 15.11
C HIS A 396 -12.30 6.21 16.59
N LYS A 397 -12.35 5.09 17.32
CA LYS A 397 -12.30 5.07 18.79
C LYS A 397 -13.41 5.98 19.35
N GLU A 398 -13.08 6.93 20.19
CA GLU A 398 -14.04 7.87 20.81
C GLU A 398 -14.25 9.17 20.01
N LYS A 399 -13.64 9.30 18.82
CA LYS A 399 -13.70 10.51 18.00
C LYS A 399 -14.60 10.32 16.79
N GLU A 400 -15.31 11.38 16.43
CA GLU A 400 -16.16 11.46 15.25
C GLU A 400 -15.77 12.65 14.38
N TYR A 401 -15.78 12.43 13.07
CA TYR A 401 -15.42 13.40 12.05
C TYR A 401 -16.51 13.47 11.00
N HIS A 402 -17.07 14.67 10.81
CA HIS A 402 -18.17 14.97 9.92
C HIS A 402 -17.86 16.24 9.14
N PHE A 403 -17.67 16.12 7.84
CA PHE A 403 -17.47 17.27 6.96
C PHE A 403 -17.74 16.94 5.49
N ASP A 404 -17.99 17.97 4.70
CA ASP A 404 -18.12 17.86 3.25
C ASP A 404 -16.76 18.12 2.58
N SER A 405 -16.44 17.30 1.58
CA SER A 405 -15.21 17.42 0.77
C SER A 405 -15.54 17.35 -0.71
N VAL A 406 -14.84 18.12 -1.54
CA VAL A 406 -14.86 18.01 -2.99
C VAL A 406 -13.53 17.48 -3.49
N ARG A 407 -13.57 16.33 -4.16
CA ARG A 407 -12.38 15.70 -4.72
C ARG A 407 -12.08 16.23 -6.11
N VAL A 408 -10.82 16.63 -6.33
CA VAL A 408 -10.30 17.11 -7.61
C VAL A 408 -9.12 16.22 -8.04
N GLU A 409 -9.32 15.42 -9.08
CA GLU A 409 -8.31 14.46 -9.55
C GLU A 409 -7.05 15.13 -10.13
N ARG A 410 -7.21 16.31 -10.74
CA ARG A 410 -6.12 17.03 -11.40
C ARG A 410 -6.26 18.53 -11.20
N PRO A 411 -5.14 19.25 -10.99
CA PRO A 411 -5.13 20.71 -10.88
C PRO A 411 -5.76 21.39 -12.10
N SER A 412 -5.60 20.83 -13.30
CA SER A 412 -6.13 21.40 -14.54
C SER A 412 -7.66 21.48 -14.61
N TYR A 413 -8.38 20.83 -13.69
CA TYR A 413 -9.85 20.90 -13.61
C TYR A 413 -10.35 22.14 -12.88
N ILE A 414 -9.50 22.82 -12.11
CA ILE A 414 -9.91 24.02 -11.36
C ILE A 414 -9.50 25.31 -12.07
N VAL A 415 -10.25 26.36 -11.78
CA VAL A 415 -9.98 27.73 -12.23
C VAL A 415 -9.62 28.55 -11.02
N VAL A 416 -8.49 29.24 -11.07
CA VAL A 416 -8.00 30.08 -9.97
C VAL A 416 -7.98 31.53 -10.43
N ASN A 417 -8.69 32.40 -9.71
CA ASN A 417 -8.82 33.82 -10.00
C ASN A 417 -9.24 34.10 -11.47
N GLY A 418 -10.17 33.30 -11.99
CA GLY A 418 -10.68 33.40 -13.37
C GLY A 418 -9.76 32.83 -14.45
N LYS A 419 -8.62 32.21 -14.09
CA LYS A 419 -7.68 31.60 -15.02
C LYS A 419 -7.62 30.09 -14.84
N ASN A 420 -7.65 29.34 -15.94
CA ASN A 420 -7.46 27.89 -15.91
C ASN A 420 -6.07 27.56 -15.34
N VAL A 421 -6.03 26.56 -14.46
CA VAL A 421 -4.75 26.02 -14.00
C VAL A 421 -4.13 25.20 -15.13
N GLY A 422 -2.92 25.54 -15.52
CA GLY A 422 -2.21 24.85 -16.60
C GLY A 422 -1.66 23.48 -16.19
N LYS A 423 -1.38 22.64 -17.18
CA LYS A 423 -0.74 21.32 -16.98
C LYS A 423 0.66 21.42 -16.36
N ASP A 424 1.28 22.59 -16.40
CA ASP A 424 2.57 22.89 -15.75
C ASP A 424 2.51 22.78 -14.21
N LYS A 425 1.31 22.76 -13.63
CA LYS A 425 1.10 22.57 -12.20
C LYS A 425 0.89 21.11 -11.80
N GLU A 426 0.80 20.19 -12.76
CA GLU A 426 0.64 18.76 -12.46
C GLU A 426 1.97 18.14 -12.03
N ALA A 427 1.93 17.20 -11.09
CA ALA A 427 3.10 16.43 -10.70
C ALA A 427 3.54 15.53 -11.86
N THR A 428 4.85 15.50 -12.13
CA THR A 428 5.43 14.38 -12.88
C THR A 428 5.37 13.13 -12.00
N VAL A 429 4.94 12.00 -12.55
CA VAL A 429 4.63 10.77 -11.80
C VAL A 429 5.81 10.32 -10.93
N GLN A 430 5.80 10.68 -9.64
CA GLN A 430 6.87 10.34 -8.70
C GLN A 430 6.28 10.13 -7.30
N HIS A 431 5.88 8.90 -7.01
CA HIS A 431 5.82 8.44 -5.62
C HIS A 431 6.69 7.19 -5.42
N THR A 432 7.29 7.13 -4.23
CA THR A 432 8.16 6.05 -3.73
C THR A 432 7.34 5.17 -2.78
N TYR A 433 7.53 3.84 -2.85
CA TYR A 433 6.79 2.89 -2.02
C TYR A 433 7.48 2.61 -0.69
N PHE A 434 6.66 2.43 0.33
CA PHE A 434 7.07 2.12 1.69
C PHE A 434 7.57 0.67 1.80
N LYS A 435 8.83 0.54 2.20
CA LYS A 435 9.38 -0.67 2.82
C LYS A 435 9.01 -0.62 4.31
N LYS A 436 8.73 -1.76 4.93
CA LYS A 436 8.87 -1.88 6.38
C LYS A 436 10.37 -1.83 6.65
N GLU A 437 10.87 -0.70 7.16
CA GLU A 437 12.22 -0.66 7.74
C GLU A 437 12.34 -1.69 8.87
#